data_AF-A0A7E6D5U2-F1
#
_entry.id   AF-A0A7E6D5U2-F1
#
_cell.length_a   1.000
_cell.length_b   1.000
_cell.length_c   1.000
_cell.angle_alpha   90.00
_cell.angle_beta   90.00
_cell.angle_gamma   90.00
#
_symmetry.space_group_name_H-M   'P 1'
#
loop_
_entity.id
_entity.type
_entity.pdbx_description
1 polymer ?
#
loop_
_entity_poly.entity_id
_entity_poly.type
_entity_poly.pdbx_seq_one_letter_code
_entity_poly.pdbx_strand_id
1 'polypeptide(L)'
;MRKKWSFSQVHVSHGPNCWSLLTATAREQSTNSGSQSHGRQAFRKFLPLFDHVLVERCAAETVTKGGIMLPGKSQGKVLQATVVAVGWGSKGRGGEIQPVSVQVEDKVLPEYGGTKVVLEDKDYFLFRDGDILGKFID
;
A
#
# COMPACT_ATOMS: atom_id res chain seq x y z
N MET A 1 25.35 -7.03 -15.37
CA MET A 1 23.98 -6.62 -15.78
C MET A 1 23.94 -6.52 -17.30
N ARG A 2 23.18 -7.40 -17.99
CA ARG A 2 23.01 -7.33 -19.45
C ARG A 2 21.56 -6.92 -19.72
N LYS A 3 21.32 -5.66 -20.10
CA LYS A 3 19.99 -5.20 -20.52
C LYS A 3 19.77 -5.66 -21.96
N LYS A 4 18.91 -6.67 -22.14
CA LYS A 4 18.40 -7.06 -23.46
C LYS A 4 17.54 -5.91 -23.98
N TRP A 5 17.85 -5.43 -25.18
CA TRP A 5 16.98 -4.54 -25.94
C TRP A 5 16.24 -5.38 -26.98
N SER A 6 14.92 -5.22 -27.03
CA SER A 6 14.07 -5.72 -28.10
C SER A 6 13.63 -4.53 -28.94
N PHE A 7 14.18 -4.39 -30.14
CA PHE A 7 13.75 -3.39 -31.12
C PHE A 7 12.61 -3.97 -31.94
N SER A 8 11.46 -3.29 -31.98
CA SER A 8 10.41 -3.57 -32.97
C SER A 8 10.51 -2.56 -34.12
N GLN A 9 10.09 -3.04 -35.27
CA GLN A 9 10.42 -2.64 -36.65
C GLN A 9 10.10 -1.17 -37.02
N VAL A 10 11.03 -0.54 -37.75
CA VAL A 10 10.88 0.80 -38.36
C VAL A 10 10.26 0.65 -39.75
N HIS A 11 9.21 1.41 -40.05
CA HIS A 11 8.66 1.55 -41.40
C HIS A 11 9.25 2.81 -42.05
N VAL A 12 9.80 2.69 -43.27
CA VAL A 12 10.47 3.78 -43.99
C VAL A 12 9.62 4.20 -45.18
N SER A 13 9.05 5.41 -45.13
CA SER A 13 8.44 6.06 -46.29
C SER A 13 9.46 6.95 -47.00
N HIS A 14 9.52 6.85 -48.32
CA HIS A 14 10.42 7.64 -49.17
C HIS A 14 9.66 8.82 -49.78
N GLY A 15 10.12 10.04 -49.50
CA GLY A 15 9.64 11.28 -50.13
C GLY A 15 10.79 12.30 -50.22
N PRO A 16 10.86 13.14 -51.27
CA PRO A 16 12.14 13.69 -51.72
C PRO A 16 12.38 15.15 -51.29
N ASN A 17 11.93 15.61 -50.12
CA ASN A 17 12.16 17.00 -49.68
C ASN A 17 11.43 17.34 -48.37
N CYS A 18 12.10 17.17 -47.23
CA CYS A 18 11.88 18.00 -46.02
C CYS A 18 12.98 17.74 -45.00
N TRP A 19 13.87 18.72 -44.81
CA TRP A 19 14.68 18.84 -43.60
C TRP A 19 13.82 19.48 -42.51
N SER A 20 13.15 18.66 -41.72
CA SER A 20 12.74 19.04 -40.38
C SER A 20 13.16 17.94 -39.43
N LEU A 21 14.03 18.33 -38.50
CA LEU A 21 14.58 17.49 -37.46
C LEU A 21 13.42 16.91 -36.63
N LEU A 22 13.20 15.60 -36.76
CA LEU A 22 12.39 14.86 -35.80
C LEU A 22 13.11 14.90 -34.45
N THR A 23 12.70 15.80 -33.57
CA THR A 23 12.97 15.66 -32.14
C THR A 23 12.15 14.47 -31.65
N ALA A 24 12.74 13.28 -31.74
CA ALA A 24 12.27 12.12 -31.01
C ALA A 24 12.39 12.45 -29.51
N THR A 25 11.28 12.90 -28.90
CA THR A 25 11.14 12.91 -27.44
C THR A 25 11.14 11.44 -27.01
N ALA A 26 12.34 10.89 -26.82
CA ALA A 26 12.54 9.66 -26.08
C ALA A 26 12.04 9.94 -24.66
N ARG A 27 10.79 9.57 -24.39
CA ARG A 27 10.22 9.60 -23.05
C ARG A 27 10.96 8.54 -22.25
N GLU A 28 12.01 8.94 -21.57
CA GLU A 28 12.65 8.17 -20.51
C GLU A 28 11.55 7.76 -19.52
N GLN A 29 11.17 6.49 -19.56
CA GLN A 29 10.54 5.87 -18.42
C GLN A 29 11.62 5.81 -17.35
N SER A 30 11.69 6.87 -16.55
CA SER A 30 12.28 6.83 -15.22
C SER A 30 11.51 5.74 -14.47
N THR A 31 12.04 4.52 -14.54
CA THR A 31 11.77 3.53 -13.52
C THR A 31 12.39 4.15 -12.28
N ASN A 32 11.56 4.89 -11.55
CA ASN A 32 11.90 5.40 -10.25
C ASN A 32 12.01 4.16 -9.35
N SER A 33 13.13 3.43 -9.50
CA SER A 33 13.60 2.45 -8.54
C SER A 33 14.13 3.25 -7.36
N GLY A 34 13.25 4.03 -6.76
CA GLY A 34 13.38 4.40 -5.37
C GLY A 34 13.47 3.07 -4.66
N SER A 35 14.61 2.83 -4.04
CA SER A 35 14.75 1.84 -2.99
C SER A 35 13.79 2.25 -1.87
N GLN A 36 12.51 1.97 -2.06
CA GLN A 36 11.50 2.02 -1.02
C GLN A 36 12.06 1.09 0.05
N SER A 37 12.48 1.67 1.17
CA SER A 37 12.79 0.95 2.38
C SER A 37 11.48 0.30 2.83
N HIS A 38 11.14 -0.87 2.29
CA HIS A 38 9.94 -1.65 2.61
C HIS A 38 9.99 -2.23 4.04
N GLY A 39 10.72 -1.59 4.94
CA GLY A 39 11.28 -2.21 6.12
C GLY A 39 11.05 -1.36 7.35
N ARG A 40 10.21 -1.90 8.25
CA ARG A 40 10.14 -1.53 9.67
C ARG A 40 9.82 -0.06 9.91
N GLN A 41 8.53 0.24 9.91
CA GLN A 41 8.05 1.50 10.45
C GLN A 41 7.43 1.25 11.83
N ALA A 42 8.11 1.74 12.87
CA ALA A 42 7.63 1.70 14.24
C ALA A 42 6.66 2.86 14.51
N PHE A 43 5.71 2.64 15.41
CA PHE A 43 4.76 3.65 15.87
C PHE A 43 4.71 3.67 17.40
N ARG A 44 4.90 4.84 18.03
CA ARG A 44 4.82 5.02 19.51
C ARG A 44 5.64 3.99 20.30
N LYS A 45 6.91 3.79 19.91
CA LYS A 45 7.83 2.79 20.49
C LYS A 45 7.38 1.33 20.35
N PHE A 46 6.32 1.07 19.58
CA PHE A 46 5.86 -0.26 19.21
C PHE A 46 6.30 -0.58 17.78
N LEU A 47 7.00 -1.71 17.61
CA LEU A 47 7.43 -2.20 16.31
C LEU A 47 6.84 -3.60 16.10
N PRO A 48 5.91 -3.78 15.15
CA PRO A 48 5.42 -5.10 14.77
C PRO A 48 6.57 -6.01 14.30
N LEU A 49 6.53 -7.28 14.68
CA LEU A 49 7.51 -8.28 14.25
C LEU A 49 6.99 -9.05 13.04
N PHE A 50 7.90 -9.58 12.21
CA PHE A 50 7.60 -10.39 11.03
C PHE A 50 6.63 -9.67 10.08
N ASP A 51 5.58 -10.36 9.66
CA ASP A 51 4.50 -9.92 8.79
C ASP A 51 3.33 -9.27 9.54
N HIS A 52 3.52 -8.87 10.81
CA HIS A 52 2.46 -8.21 11.55
C HIS A 52 2.30 -6.75 11.11
N VAL A 53 1.06 -6.29 11.08
CA VAL A 53 0.64 -4.96 10.69
C VAL A 53 -0.25 -4.39 11.79
N LEU A 54 0.09 -3.19 12.27
CA LEU A 54 -0.70 -2.46 13.26
C LEU A 54 -1.62 -1.51 12.53
N VAL A 55 -2.92 -1.55 12.87
CA VAL A 55 -3.95 -0.71 12.26
C VAL A 55 -4.78 0.02 13.31
N GLU A 56 -5.26 1.19 12.94
CA GLU A 56 -6.24 1.98 13.68
C GLU A 56 -7.59 1.89 12.95
N ARG A 57 -8.66 1.46 13.62
CA ARG A 57 -9.99 1.38 13.00
C ARG A 57 -10.58 2.77 12.85
N CYS A 58 -11.22 3.05 11.71
CA CYS A 58 -11.89 4.32 11.49
C CYS A 58 -13.11 4.48 12.43
N ALA A 59 -13.43 5.71 12.79
CA ALA A 59 -14.60 6.01 13.61
C ALA A 59 -15.91 5.67 12.88
N ALA A 60 -16.91 5.20 13.62
CA ALA A 60 -18.24 4.93 13.07
C ALA A 60 -18.93 6.23 12.67
N GLU A 61 -19.51 6.24 11.47
CA GLU A 61 -20.34 7.35 11.00
C GLU A 61 -21.59 7.46 11.89
N THR A 62 -21.73 8.57 12.61
CA THR A 62 -22.85 8.87 13.53
C THR A 62 -24.02 9.52 12.83
N VAL A 63 -23.76 10.21 11.73
CA VAL A 63 -24.73 10.94 10.93
C VAL A 63 -24.73 10.35 9.53
N THR A 64 -25.85 9.73 9.15
CA THR A 64 -25.99 9.23 7.78
C THR A 64 -26.04 10.38 6.78
N LYS A 65 -25.72 10.11 5.51
CA LYS A 65 -25.80 11.10 4.40
C LYS A 65 -27.15 11.83 4.28
N GLY A 66 -28.23 11.28 4.86
CA GLY A 66 -29.56 11.89 4.92
C GLY A 66 -29.82 12.79 6.14
N GLY A 67 -28.83 13.05 6.99
CA GLY A 67 -28.98 13.88 8.19
C GLY A 67 -29.65 13.18 9.38
N ILE A 68 -29.95 11.88 9.26
CA ILE A 68 -30.55 11.09 10.34
C ILE A 68 -29.45 10.56 11.26
N MET A 69 -29.57 10.88 12.55
CA MET A 69 -28.67 10.40 13.61
C MET A 69 -29.00 8.95 13.94
N LEU A 70 -28.00 8.08 13.85
CA LEU A 70 -28.15 6.67 14.23
C LEU A 70 -28.08 6.53 15.76
N PRO A 71 -28.97 5.75 16.39
CA PRO A 71 -28.84 5.43 17.81
C PRO A 71 -27.55 4.63 18.04
N GLY A 72 -26.79 4.97 19.08
CA GLY A 72 -25.42 4.45 19.31
C GLY A 72 -25.27 2.93 19.40
N LYS A 73 -26.37 2.16 19.50
CA LYS A 73 -26.36 0.68 19.46
C LYS A 73 -26.38 0.08 18.04
N SER A 74 -26.73 0.87 17.03
CA SER A 74 -26.80 0.42 15.62
C SER A 74 -25.51 0.69 14.84
N GLN A 75 -24.52 1.33 15.45
CA GLN A 75 -23.21 1.52 14.86
C GLN A 75 -22.42 0.20 14.93
N GLY A 76 -22.44 -0.56 13.84
CA GLY A 76 -21.62 -1.76 13.69
C GLY A 76 -20.13 -1.45 13.79
N LYS A 77 -19.31 -2.47 14.08
CA LYS A 77 -17.84 -2.33 14.05
C LYS A 77 -17.43 -1.88 12.65
N VAL A 78 -16.79 -0.72 12.54
CA VAL A 78 -16.21 -0.26 11.28
C VAL A 78 -15.09 -1.22 10.90
N LEU A 79 -15.22 -1.82 9.72
CA LEU A 79 -14.24 -2.76 9.20
C LEU A 79 -13.09 -2.05 8.48
N GLN A 80 -13.27 -0.78 8.12
CA GLN A 80 -12.21 0.04 7.54
C GLN A 80 -11.20 0.45 8.62
N ALA A 81 -9.92 0.34 8.27
CA ALA A 81 -8.82 0.71 9.14
C ALA A 81 -7.70 1.39 8.35
N THR A 82 -6.90 2.19 9.04
CA THR A 82 -5.68 2.82 8.51
C THR A 82 -4.46 2.13 9.11
N VAL A 83 -3.48 1.80 8.27
CA VAL A 83 -2.22 1.19 8.71
C VAL A 83 -1.35 2.24 9.39
N VAL A 84 -0.92 1.98 10.63
CA VAL A 84 -0.08 2.90 11.41
C VAL A 84 1.36 2.41 11.59
N ALA A 85 1.58 1.08 11.52
CA ALA A 85 2.92 0.50 11.56
C ALA A 85 2.98 -0.84 10.83
N VAL A 86 4.14 -1.13 10.27
CA VAL A 86 4.40 -2.36 9.52
C VAL A 86 5.64 -3.07 10.03
N GLY A 87 5.55 -4.41 10.06
CA GLY A 87 6.68 -5.27 10.33
C GLY A 87 7.71 -5.30 9.20
N TRP A 88 8.71 -6.16 9.35
CA TRP A 88 9.77 -6.31 8.35
C TRP A 88 9.42 -7.27 7.21
N GLY A 89 8.35 -8.04 7.37
CA GLY A 89 7.96 -9.08 6.42
C GLY A 89 8.21 -10.50 6.92
N SER A 90 7.78 -11.47 6.14
CA SER A 90 7.91 -12.89 6.45
C SER A 90 9.23 -13.47 5.96
N LYS A 91 9.80 -14.45 6.67
CA LYS A 91 10.97 -15.20 6.20
C LYS A 91 10.53 -16.23 5.17
N GLY A 92 10.98 -16.08 3.93
CA GLY A 92 10.82 -17.08 2.89
C GLY A 92 11.70 -18.31 3.12
N ARG A 93 11.44 -19.38 2.36
CA ARG A 93 12.22 -20.64 2.43
C ARG A 93 13.69 -20.48 2.03
N GLY A 94 14.02 -19.45 1.24
CA GLY A 94 15.38 -19.14 0.79
C GLY A 94 16.18 -18.26 1.75
N GLY A 95 15.64 -17.92 2.94
CA GLY A 95 16.27 -16.99 3.88
C GLY A 95 16.09 -15.51 3.52
N GLU A 96 15.56 -15.22 2.34
CA GLU A 96 15.16 -13.87 1.94
C GLU A 96 13.91 -13.42 2.71
N ILE A 97 13.86 -12.13 3.01
CA ILE A 97 12.74 -11.49 3.68
C ILE A 97 11.76 -11.05 2.59
N GLN A 98 10.54 -11.58 2.65
CA GLN A 98 9.45 -11.11 1.80
C GLN A 98 8.75 -9.94 2.51
N PRO A 99 8.82 -8.71 1.98
CA PRO A 99 8.21 -7.54 2.60
C PRO A 99 6.68 -7.66 2.63
N VAL A 100 6.06 -6.92 3.54
CA VAL A 100 4.59 -6.80 3.59
C VAL A 100 4.07 -6.06 2.36
N SER A 101 2.81 -6.33 1.98
CA SER A 101 2.21 -5.77 0.77
C SER A 101 1.58 -4.38 1.00
N VAL A 102 1.42 -3.98 2.26
CA VAL A 102 0.82 -2.72 2.69
C VAL A 102 1.88 -1.73 3.20
N GLN A 103 1.57 -0.44 3.08
CA GLN A 103 2.39 0.67 3.57
C GLN A 103 1.68 1.42 4.70
N VAL A 104 2.44 2.20 5.46
CA VAL A 104 1.85 3.09 6.49
C VAL A 104 1.00 4.16 5.81
N GLU A 105 -0.08 4.58 6.46
CA GLU A 105 -1.15 5.46 5.96
C GLU A 105 -2.07 4.84 4.91
N ASP A 106 -1.89 3.57 4.55
CA ASP A 106 -2.83 2.88 3.65
C ASP A 106 -4.17 2.63 4.33
N LYS A 107 -5.27 2.87 3.60
CA LYS A 107 -6.61 2.43 3.99
C LYS A 107 -6.81 0.97 3.58
N VAL A 108 -7.18 0.14 4.54
CA VAL A 108 -7.31 -1.31 4.36
C VAL A 108 -8.60 -1.85 4.96
N LEU A 109 -9.00 -3.03 4.50
CA LEU A 109 -10.11 -3.81 5.03
C LEU A 109 -9.56 -5.12 5.64
N PRO A 110 -9.26 -5.17 6.94
CA PRO A 110 -8.91 -6.42 7.61
C PRO A 110 -10.09 -7.39 7.75
N GLU A 111 -9.79 -8.68 7.85
CA GLU A 111 -10.75 -9.70 8.27
C GLU A 111 -11.27 -9.45 9.70
N TYR A 112 -12.41 -10.05 10.04
CA TYR A 112 -12.86 -10.14 11.43
C TYR A 112 -11.80 -10.82 12.31
N GLY A 113 -11.16 -10.05 13.17
CA GLY A 113 -10.18 -10.59 14.12
C GLY A 113 -9.21 -9.54 14.63
N GLY A 114 -7.96 -9.99 14.80
CA GLY A 114 -6.83 -9.20 15.25
C GLY A 114 -6.69 -9.16 16.77
N THR A 115 -5.45 -8.94 17.23
CA THR A 115 -5.15 -8.76 18.66
C THR A 115 -5.31 -7.29 19.03
N LYS A 116 -6.12 -6.99 20.05
CA LYS A 116 -6.24 -5.62 20.56
C LYS A 116 -4.96 -5.24 21.29
N VAL A 117 -4.38 -4.09 20.94
CA VAL A 117 -3.20 -3.50 21.57
C VAL A 117 -3.54 -2.08 21.98
N VAL A 118 -3.30 -1.71 23.24
CA VAL A 118 -3.51 -0.34 23.72
C VAL A 118 -2.15 0.37 23.74
N LEU A 119 -2.03 1.48 23.02
CA LEU A 119 -0.82 2.30 22.97
C LEU A 119 -1.19 3.76 23.26
N GLU A 120 -0.59 4.34 24.30
CA GLU A 120 -0.88 5.72 24.74
C GLU A 120 -2.40 5.98 24.85
N ASP A 121 -3.11 5.11 25.56
CA ASP A 121 -4.56 5.18 25.82
C ASP A 121 -5.45 5.14 24.57
N LYS A 122 -4.91 4.71 23.42
CA LYS A 122 -5.67 4.46 22.20
C LYS A 122 -5.69 2.99 21.82
N ASP A 123 -6.82 2.56 21.27
CA ASP A 123 -7.07 1.19 20.85
C ASP A 123 -6.58 0.96 19.42
N TYR A 124 -5.59 0.08 19.28
CA TYR A 124 -5.08 -0.41 18.01
C TYR A 124 -5.35 -1.90 17.85
N PHE A 125 -5.26 -2.39 16.62
CA PHE A 125 -5.42 -3.81 16.31
C PHE A 125 -4.22 -4.30 15.51
N LEU A 126 -3.68 -5.44 15.93
CA LEU A 126 -2.59 -6.12 15.25
C LEU A 126 -3.13 -7.27 14.40
N PHE A 127 -2.79 -7.28 13.12
CA PHE A 127 -3.15 -8.30 12.14
C PHE A 127 -1.90 -8.86 11.48
N ARG A 128 -2.02 -9.98 10.77
CA ARG A 128 -1.00 -10.40 9.79
C ARG A 128 -1.29 -9.75 8.44
N ASP A 129 -0.25 -9.58 7.63
CA ASP A 129 -0.36 -9.13 6.23
C ASP A 129 -1.37 -9.98 5.44
N GLY A 130 -1.42 -11.30 5.68
CA GLY A 130 -2.35 -12.22 5.04
C GLY A 130 -3.82 -12.11 5.49
N ASP A 131 -4.10 -11.48 6.63
CA ASP A 131 -5.47 -11.28 7.14
C ASP A 131 -6.10 -9.99 6.58
N ILE A 132 -5.33 -9.21 5.81
CA ILE A 132 -5.81 -8.00 5.15
C ILE A 132 -6.47 -8.38 3.83
N LEU A 133 -7.78 -8.16 3.73
CA LEU A 133 -8.59 -8.58 2.58
C LEU A 133 -8.38 -7.69 1.36
N GLY A 134 -8.09 -6.42 1.58
CA GLY A 134 -7.89 -5.46 0.49
C GLY A 134 -7.40 -4.10 0.95
N LYS A 135 -6.83 -3.37 -0.01
CA LYS A 135 -6.39 -1.97 0.12
C LYS A 135 -7.30 -1.09 -0.74
N PHE A 136 -7.76 0.03 -0.19
CA PHE A 136 -8.47 1.04 -0.97
C PHE A 136 -7.45 1.84 -1.79
N ILE A 137 -7.70 1.94 -3.09
CA ILE A 137 -6.90 2.74 -4.03
C ILE A 137 -7.77 3.94 -4.40
N ASP A 138 -7.37 5.11 -3.93
CA ASP A 138 -8.01 6.40 -4.23
C ASP A 138 -7.24 7.11 -5.36
#